data_AF-A0A949YQC1-F1
#
_entry.id   AF-A0A949YQC1-F1
#
_cell.length_a   1.000
_cell.length_b   1.000
_cell.length_c   1.000
_cell.angle_alpha   90.00
_cell.angle_beta   90.00
_cell.angle_gamma   90.00
#
_symmetry.space_group_name_H-M   'P 1'
#
loop_
_entity.id
_entity.type
_entity.pdbx_description
1 polymer ?
#
loop_
_entity_poly.entity_id
_entity_poly.type
_entity_poly.pdbx_seq_one_letter_code
_entity_poly.pdbx_strand_id
1 'polypeptide(L)'
;MDGSHASRFFLEPKQTFQRQYEALRAVFVDAEPLDQVAARFGYKPSALRSMVSRFRADWRRGATPPFFSRTVVGDLRDRARAKTDQAPNPPKSRIAGS
;
A
#
# COMPACT_ATOMS: atom_id res chain seq x y z
N MET A 1 26.01 -6.58 14.61
CA MET A 1 24.59 -6.28 14.90
C MET A 1 23.98 -5.86 13.60
N ASP A 2 23.26 -6.77 12.98
CA ASP A 2 23.04 -6.73 11.54
C ASP A 2 21.69 -6.04 11.31
N GLY A 3 21.61 -4.78 11.75
CA GLY A 3 20.40 -3.95 11.70
C GLY A 3 19.93 -3.65 10.28
N SER A 4 20.72 -4.00 9.26
CA SER A 4 20.41 -3.78 7.85
C SER A 4 19.16 -4.54 7.39
N HIS A 5 18.94 -5.77 7.90
CA HIS A 5 17.75 -6.57 7.54
C HIS A 5 16.49 -6.09 8.27
N ALA A 6 16.63 -5.71 9.54
CA ALA A 6 15.51 -5.17 10.33
C ALA A 6 15.02 -3.82 9.77
N SER A 7 15.93 -2.97 9.30
CA SER A 7 15.58 -1.65 8.74
C SER A 7 14.72 -1.77 7.48
N ARG A 8 15.04 -2.71 6.58
CA ARG A 8 14.27 -2.94 5.35
C ARG A 8 12.81 -3.31 5.61
N PHE A 9 12.52 -3.99 6.72
CA PHE A 9 11.15 -4.33 7.10
C PHE A 9 10.26 -3.09 7.29
N PHE A 10 10.83 -2.00 7.81
CA PHE A 10 10.09 -0.75 8.01
C PHE A 10 10.06 0.13 6.75
N LEU A 11 11.10 0.05 5.92
CA LEU A 11 11.21 0.84 4.69
C LEU A 11 10.39 0.28 3.52
N GLU A 12 10.09 -1.01 3.54
CA GLU A 12 9.32 -1.70 2.49
C GLU A 12 8.05 -2.35 3.07
N PRO A 13 7.03 -1.56 3.45
CA PRO A 13 5.81 -2.09 4.03
C PRO A 13 5.06 -2.96 3.00
N LYS A 14 5.13 -4.28 3.17
CA LYS A 14 4.44 -5.26 2.31
C LYS A 14 2.96 -5.38 2.64
N GLN A 15 2.59 -5.16 3.91
CA GLN A 15 1.20 -5.21 4.34
C GLN A 15 0.48 -3.92 3.95
N THR A 16 -0.70 -4.02 3.36
CA THR A 16 -1.42 -2.83 2.88
C THR A 16 -1.83 -1.90 4.01
N PHE A 17 -2.22 -2.40 5.19
CA PHE A 17 -2.53 -1.52 6.31
C PHE A 17 -1.32 -0.70 6.75
N GLN A 18 -0.12 -1.31 6.79
CA GLN A 18 1.13 -0.60 7.07
C GLN A 18 1.43 0.43 5.99
N ARG A 19 1.27 0.07 4.71
CA ARG A 19 1.45 1.01 3.58
C ARG A 19 0.48 2.19 3.62
N GLN A 20 -0.78 1.95 4.00
CA GLN A 20 -1.78 3.01 4.18
C GLN A 20 -1.40 3.94 5.34
N TYR A 21 -0.97 3.36 6.47
CA TYR A 21 -0.51 4.12 7.63
C TYR A 21 0.66 5.04 7.28
N GLU A 22 1.71 4.49 6.65
CA GLU A 22 2.89 5.27 6.25
C GLU A 22 2.55 6.36 5.22
N ALA A 23 1.67 6.07 4.26
CA ALA A 23 1.23 7.09 3.30
C ALA A 23 0.46 8.24 3.97
N LEU A 24 -0.39 7.94 4.96
CA LEU A 24 -1.12 8.97 5.71
C LEU A 24 -0.18 9.75 6.63
N ARG A 25 0.79 9.08 7.27
CA ARG A 25 1.84 9.73 8.07
C ARG A 25 2.65 10.72 7.22
N ALA A 26 3.07 10.32 6.02
CA ALA A 26 3.80 11.19 5.10
C ALA A 26 2.99 12.45 4.73
N VAL A 27 1.68 12.32 4.51
CA VAL A 27 0.81 13.46 4.20
C VAL A 27 0.58 14.38 5.40
N PHE A 28 0.28 13.82 6.57
CA PHE A 28 -0.17 14.62 7.72
C PHE A 28 0.93 15.06 8.67
N VAL A 29 1.98 14.24 8.83
CA VAL A 29 3.10 14.49 9.74
C VAL A 29 4.27 15.10 8.98
N ASP A 30 4.66 14.47 7.87
CA ASP A 30 5.82 14.94 7.08
C ASP A 30 5.43 16.03 6.05
N ALA A 31 4.13 16.34 5.93
CA ALA A 31 3.57 17.35 5.02
C ALA A 31 3.97 17.17 3.54
N GLU A 32 4.21 15.94 3.11
CA GLU A 32 4.63 15.62 1.74
C GLU A 32 3.48 15.83 0.73
N PRO A 33 3.78 16.27 -0.51
CA PRO A 33 2.78 16.41 -1.56
C PRO A 33 2.11 15.08 -1.92
N LEU A 34 0.79 15.09 -2.11
CA LEU A 34 0.00 13.90 -2.41
C LEU A 34 0.54 13.10 -3.61
N ASP A 35 0.97 13.77 -4.68
CA ASP A 35 1.45 13.06 -5.87
C ASP A 35 2.78 12.34 -5.61
N GLN A 36 3.66 12.89 -4.76
CA GLN A 36 4.91 12.24 -4.35
C GLN A 36 4.63 11.03 -3.46
N VAL A 37 3.75 11.19 -2.47
CA VAL A 37 3.33 10.09 -1.59
C VAL A 37 2.64 8.98 -2.40
N ALA A 38 1.79 9.34 -3.35
CA ALA A 38 1.11 8.37 -4.21
C ALA A 38 2.11 7.54 -5.01
N ALA A 39 3.09 8.18 -5.64
CA ALA A 39 4.15 7.48 -6.36
C ALA A 39 4.99 6.58 -5.44
N ARG A 40 5.44 7.11 -4.29
CA ARG A 40 6.28 6.39 -3.32
C ARG A 40 5.64 5.12 -2.78
N PHE A 41 4.34 5.16 -2.49
CA PHE A 41 3.61 4.04 -1.91
C PHE A 41 2.73 3.27 -2.94
N GLY A 42 2.93 3.48 -4.24
CA GLY A 42 2.26 2.72 -5.30
C GLY A 42 0.74 2.96 -5.40
N TYR A 43 0.26 4.14 -5.00
CA TYR A 43 -1.13 4.53 -5.15
C TYR A 43 -1.36 5.33 -6.43
N LYS A 44 -2.56 5.21 -7.00
CA LYS A 44 -3.07 6.23 -7.92
C LYS A 44 -3.31 7.53 -7.12
N PRO A 45 -2.98 8.72 -7.64
CA PRO A 45 -3.21 9.99 -6.94
C PRO A 45 -4.67 10.19 -6.49
N SER A 46 -5.63 9.75 -7.30
CA SER A 46 -7.06 9.78 -6.96
C SER A 46 -7.41 8.88 -5.76
N ALA A 47 -6.79 7.71 -5.66
CA ALA A 47 -7.02 6.80 -4.54
C ALA A 47 -6.48 7.38 -3.23
N LEU A 48 -5.28 7.98 -3.27
CA LEU A 48 -4.72 8.65 -2.09
C LEU A 48 -5.55 9.86 -1.65
N ARG A 49 -6.03 10.67 -2.60
CA ARG A 49 -6.95 11.79 -2.31
C ARG A 49 -8.22 11.34 -1.59
N SER A 50 -8.84 10.26 -2.06
CA SER A 50 -10.01 9.66 -1.41
C SER A 50 -9.70 9.16 0.01
N MET A 51 -8.53 8.54 0.21
CA MET A 51 -8.09 8.05 1.51
C MET A 51 -7.92 9.19 2.53
N VAL A 52 -7.26 10.28 2.11
CA VAL A 52 -7.04 11.48 2.94
C VAL A 52 -8.37 12.17 3.26
N SER A 53 -9.27 12.29 2.27
CA SER A 53 -10.60 12.87 2.46
C SER A 53 -11.43 12.07 3.49
N ARG A 54 -11.44 10.74 3.35
CA ARG A 54 -12.13 9.84 4.28
C ARG A 54 -11.57 9.97 5.70
N PHE A 55 -10.25 9.95 5.86
CA PHE A 55 -9.62 10.13 7.17
C PHE A 55 -10.04 11.45 7.85
N ARG A 56 -10.03 12.56 7.11
CA ARG A 56 -10.49 13.86 7.63
C ARG A 56 -11.97 13.86 8.01
N ALA A 57 -12.81 13.14 7.27
CA ALA A 57 -14.23 13.00 7.58
C ALA A 57 -14.44 12.18 8.86
N ASP A 58 -13.76 11.04 8.99
CA ASP A 58 -13.85 10.16 10.15
C ASP A 58 -13.32 10.85 11.41
N TRP A 59 -12.17 11.55 11.31
CA TRP A 59 -11.60 12.35 12.39
C TRP A 59 -12.57 13.42 12.89
N ARG A 60 -13.20 14.17 11.98
CA ARG A 60 -14.20 15.20 12.34
C ARG A 60 -15.44 14.62 13.02
N ARG A 61 -15.77 13.35 12.78
CA ARG A 61 -16.90 12.66 13.39
C ARG A 61 -16.56 12.01 14.74
N GLY A 62 -15.29 12.06 15.18
CA GLY A 62 -14.82 11.32 16.35
C GLY A 62 -14.83 9.80 16.15
N ALA A 63 -14.90 9.33 14.89
CA ALA A 63 -14.89 7.91 14.57
C ALA A 63 -13.45 7.41 14.43
N THR A 64 -13.19 6.21 14.94
CA THR A 64 -11.92 5.51 14.69
C THR A 64 -11.81 5.21 13.18
N PRO A 65 -10.76 5.67 12.49
CA PRO A 65 -10.62 5.43 11.07
C PRO A 65 -10.60 3.92 10.76
N PRO A 66 -11.27 3.48 9.69
CA PRO A 66 -11.56 2.06 9.45
C PRO A 66 -10.34 1.19 9.16
N PHE A 67 -9.17 1.79 8.94
CA PHE A 67 -7.90 1.07 8.78
C PHE A 67 -7.19 0.77 10.11
N PHE A 68 -7.65 1.35 11.23
CA PHE A 68 -7.28 0.90 12.59
C PHE A 68 -8.23 -0.20 13.09
N SER A 69 -9.43 -0.27 12.52
CA SER A 69 -10.40 -1.32 12.80
C SER A 69 -9.98 -2.59 12.05
N ARG A 70 -9.29 -3.49 12.75
CA ARG A 70 -8.88 -4.82 12.28
C ARG A 70 -10.11 -5.62 11.80
N THR A 71 -10.53 -5.40 10.56
CA THR A 71 -11.60 -6.13 9.92
C THR A 71 -10.98 -7.09 8.91
N VAL A 72 -11.32 -8.37 9.07
CA VAL A 72 -10.80 -9.54 8.33
C VAL A 72 -10.85 -9.36 6.80
N VAL A 73 -11.71 -8.47 6.31
CA VAL A 73 -11.92 -8.17 4.88
C VAL A 73 -10.72 -7.48 4.21
N GLY A 74 -9.95 -6.66 4.94
CA GLY A 74 -8.78 -5.97 4.36
C GLY A 74 -7.67 -6.96 3.99
N ASP A 75 -7.33 -7.86 4.92
CA ASP A 75 -6.27 -8.87 4.76
C ASP A 75 -6.54 -9.83 3.58
N LEU A 76 -7.81 -10.19 3.35
CA LEU A 76 -8.22 -11.03 2.23
C LEU A 76 -8.02 -10.34 0.87
N ARG A 77 -8.32 -9.03 0.77
CA ARG A 77 -8.11 -8.25 -0.46
C ARG A 77 -6.63 -8.04 -0.77
N ASP A 78 -5.81 -7.93 0.27
CA ASP A 78 -4.36 -7.76 0.14
C ASP A 78 -3.68 -9.04 -0.32
N ARG A 79 -4.08 -10.19 0.24
CA ARG A 79 -3.66 -11.49 -0.27
C ARG A 79 -4.08 -11.72 -1.72
N ALA A 80 -5.26 -11.26 -2.12
CA ALA A 80 -5.72 -11.37 -3.50
C ALA A 80 -4.91 -10.48 -4.47
N ARG A 81 -4.58 -9.25 -4.09
CA ARG A 81 -3.74 -8.35 -4.90
C ARG A 81 -2.27 -8.78 -4.97
N ALA A 82 -1.69 -9.24 -3.86
CA ALA A 82 -0.33 -9.75 -3.86
C ALA A 82 -0.15 -10.97 -4.79
N LYS A 83 -1.22 -11.74 -5.03
CA LYS A 83 -1.21 -12.84 -6.01
C LYS A 83 -1.32 -12.40 -7.47
N THR A 84 -1.87 -11.21 -7.75
CA THR A 84 -2.05 -10.73 -9.13
C THR A 84 -0.79 -10.05 -9.68
N ASP A 85 0.05 -9.47 -8.82
CA ASP A 85 1.39 -8.97 -9.17
C ASP A 85 2.46 -10.09 -9.27
N GLN A 86 2.10 -11.33 -8.98
CA GLN A 86 2.98 -12.51 -9.04
C GLN A 86 2.48 -13.54 -10.07
N ALA A 87 2.21 -13.12 -11.31
CA ALA A 87 2.08 -14.04 -12.43
C ALA A 87 3.41 -14.10 -13.20
N PRO A 88 4.07 -15.25 -13.34
CA PRO A 88 5.23 -15.37 -14.22
C PRO A 88 4.77 -15.29 -15.67
N ASN A 89 5.44 -14.46 -16.49
CA ASN A 89 5.29 -14.48 -17.94
C ASN A 89 5.56 -15.91 -18.44
N PRO A 90 4.70 -16.49 -19.30
CA PRO A 90 4.98 -17.80 -19.89
C PRO A 90 6.18 -17.69 -20.85
N PRO A 91 7.12 -18.65 -20.84
CA PRO A 91 8.22 -18.65 -21.79
C PRO A 91 7.68 -18.94 -23.20
N LYS A 92 7.97 -18.07 -24.15
CA LYS A 92 7.73 -18.32 -25.57
C LYS A 92 8.65 -19.46 -26.02
N SER A 93 8.13 -20.68 -26.08
CA SER A 93 8.88 -21.80 -26.66
C SER A 93 8.89 -21.68 -28.18
N ARG A 94 10.10 -21.66 -28.73
CA ARG A 94 10.40 -21.81 -30.15
C ARG A 94 9.89 -23.16 -30.62
N ILE A 95 9.28 -23.20 -31.80
CA ILE A 95 9.18 -24.44 -32.56
C ILE A 95 9.95 -24.22 -33.86
N ALA A 96 11.11 -24.90 -33.91
CA ALA A 96 11.91 -25.12 -35.10
C ALA A 96 11.19 -26.13 -36.01
N GLY A 97 11.49 -26.05 -37.30
CA GLY A 97 10.76 -26.76 -38.35
C GLY A 97 10.94 -28.27 -38.40
N SER A 98 10.18 -28.84 -39.33
CA SER A 98 10.60 -29.82 -40.33
C SER A 98 9.56 -29.83 -41.45
#